data_AF-A0A1G2F087-F1
#
_entry.id   AF-A0A1G2F087-F1
#
_cell.length_a   1.000
_cell.length_b   1.000
_cell.length_c   1.000
_cell.angle_alpha   90.00
_cell.angle_beta   90.00
_cell.angle_gamma   90.00
#
_symmetry.space_group_name_H-M   'P 1'
#
loop_
_entity.id
_entity.type
_entity.pdbx_description
1 polymer ?
#
loop_
_entity_poly.entity_id
_entity_poly.type
_entity_poly.pdbx_seq_one_letter_code
_entity_poly.pdbx_strand_id
1 'polypeptide(L)'
;MAEKTDCNNHKWIPLLGINKGKSVPTSLFTCLKCGDLKVGSQTIKISRFRLDMGELPINNVAGIKLIEAPTADQTVSGFIVGMTYGESIAKGDLLYFKSDGKVYKADANGVSTYPAMGLALATASAGSNNVLLRGVYRDDTRYAFTVGGVVYLSTTAGTETQTQPAATNDVIQVVGIATHADRIYFNPSADYITHV
;
A
#
# COMPACT_ATOMS: atom_id res chain seq x y z
N MET A 1 -4.67 2.57 20.18
CA MET A 1 -6.13 2.42 20.08
C MET A 1 -6.46 1.03 20.58
N ALA A 2 -7.20 0.90 21.68
CA ALA A 2 -7.53 -0.42 22.22
C ALA A 2 -8.36 -1.19 21.19
N GLU A 3 -7.88 -2.37 20.80
CA GLU A 3 -8.59 -3.28 19.92
C GLU A 3 -9.91 -3.68 20.60
N LYS A 4 -11.02 -3.24 20.00
CA LYS A 4 -12.34 -3.42 20.59
C LYS A 4 -12.75 -4.87 20.36
N THR A 5 -12.62 -5.69 21.41
CA THR A 5 -13.14 -7.06 21.47
C THR A 5 -14.61 -7.06 21.06
N ASP A 6 -15.02 -8.08 20.31
CA ASP A 6 -16.36 -8.17 19.72
C ASP A 6 -17.48 -7.93 20.74
N CYS A 7 -18.64 -7.44 20.26
CA CYS A 7 -19.86 -7.07 21.02
C CYS A 7 -20.55 -8.31 21.66
N ASN A 8 -19.80 -9.15 22.38
CA ASN A 8 -20.26 -10.38 23.04
C ASN A 8 -21.24 -10.13 24.20
N ASN A 9 -21.21 -8.92 24.80
CA ASN A 9 -22.03 -8.57 25.97
C ASN A 9 -23.07 -7.48 25.71
N HIS A 10 -23.26 -7.00 24.47
CA HIS A 10 -24.29 -5.98 24.20
C HIS A 10 -25.47 -6.51 23.38
N LYS A 11 -26.60 -5.81 23.53
CA LYS A 11 -27.88 -6.16 22.89
C LYS A 11 -27.85 -5.82 21.40
N TRP A 12 -28.06 -6.83 20.57
CA TRP A 12 -28.24 -6.69 19.12
C TRP A 12 -29.71 -6.39 18.81
N ILE A 13 -29.95 -5.37 17.99
CA ILE A 13 -31.30 -4.97 17.57
C ILE A 13 -31.39 -5.06 16.05
N PRO A 14 -32.44 -5.68 15.48
CA PRO A 14 -32.59 -5.73 14.03
C PRO A 14 -32.82 -4.32 13.47
N LEU A 15 -32.18 -4.02 12.35
CA LEU A 15 -32.58 -2.88 11.53
C LEU A 15 -33.99 -3.14 11.01
N LEU A 16 -34.85 -2.14 11.13
CA LEU A 16 -36.22 -2.19 10.66
C LEU A 16 -36.29 -1.67 9.23
N GLY A 17 -36.78 -2.51 8.33
CA GLY A 17 -37.22 -2.10 6.99
C GLY A 17 -38.70 -1.70 7.02
N ILE A 18 -39.17 -1.01 5.99
CA ILE A 18 -40.59 -0.73 5.80
C ILE A 18 -41.09 -1.58 4.64
N ASN A 19 -42.12 -2.40 4.87
CA ASN A 19 -42.82 -3.15 3.83
C ASN A 19 -44.32 -2.86 3.92
N LYS A 20 -44.90 -2.31 2.84
CA LYS A 20 -46.31 -1.89 2.78
C LYS A 20 -46.75 -1.05 4.00
N GLY A 21 -45.92 -0.09 4.40
CA GLY A 21 -46.18 0.81 5.52
C GLY A 21 -46.03 0.19 6.92
N LYS A 22 -45.61 -1.08 7.03
CA LYS A 22 -45.34 -1.75 8.30
C LYS A 22 -43.83 -1.92 8.50
N SER A 23 -43.35 -1.69 9.72
CA SER A 23 -41.98 -1.99 10.11
C SER A 23 -41.77 -3.50 10.19
N VAL A 24 -40.77 -4.01 9.49
CA VAL A 24 -40.40 -5.43 9.47
C VAL A 24 -38.92 -5.59 9.83
N PRO A 25 -38.56 -6.57 10.68
CA PRO A 25 -37.16 -6.83 10.99
C PRO A 25 -36.42 -7.37 9.75
N THR A 26 -35.22 -6.86 9.52
CA THR A 26 -34.33 -7.34 8.43
C THR A 26 -33.31 -8.36 8.95
N SER A 27 -32.53 -8.95 8.04
CA SER A 27 -31.40 -9.84 8.38
C SER A 27 -30.19 -9.10 8.96
N LEU A 28 -30.24 -7.77 9.01
CA LEU A 28 -29.18 -6.90 9.51
C LEU A 28 -29.47 -6.50 10.95
N PHE A 29 -28.49 -6.62 11.83
CA PHE A 29 -28.57 -6.18 13.23
C PHE A 29 -27.51 -5.14 13.51
N THR A 30 -27.81 -4.18 14.40
CA THR A 30 -26.84 -3.21 14.89
C THR A 30 -26.67 -3.32 16.40
N CYS A 31 -25.44 -3.11 16.87
CA CYS A 31 -25.10 -3.00 18.28
C CYS A 31 -25.12 -1.52 18.68
N LEU A 32 -26.18 -1.05 19.35
CA LEU A 32 -26.38 0.39 19.67
C LEU A 32 -25.22 1.03 20.47
N LYS A 33 -24.44 0.24 21.21
CA LYS A 33 -23.26 0.72 21.95
C LYS A 33 -21.98 0.74 21.11
N CYS A 34 -21.81 -0.22 20.20
CA CYS A 34 -20.54 -0.37 19.48
C CYS A 34 -20.56 0.25 18.08
N GLY A 35 -21.72 0.38 17.45
CA GLY A 35 -21.85 0.75 16.04
C GLY A 35 -21.59 -0.40 15.07
N ASP A 36 -21.37 -1.62 15.59
CA ASP A 36 -21.12 -2.81 14.78
C ASP A 36 -22.40 -3.29 14.11
N LEU A 37 -22.27 -3.84 12.89
CA LEU A 37 -23.35 -4.42 12.11
C LEU A 37 -23.14 -5.93 11.96
N LYS A 38 -24.24 -6.69 11.94
CA LYS A 38 -24.24 -8.16 11.82
C LYS A 38 -25.20 -8.56 10.72
N VAL A 39 -24.83 -9.56 9.91
CA VAL A 39 -25.71 -10.18 8.92
C VAL A 39 -25.98 -11.61 9.36
N GLY A 40 -27.18 -11.90 9.87
CA GLY A 40 -27.49 -13.21 10.44
C GLY A 40 -26.65 -13.57 11.68
N SER A 41 -25.87 -14.65 11.62
CA SER A 41 -24.97 -15.09 12.72
C SER A 41 -23.55 -14.50 12.64
N GLN A 42 -23.17 -13.90 11.50
CA GLN A 42 -21.81 -13.39 11.26
C GLN A 42 -21.74 -11.88 11.46
N THR A 43 -20.73 -11.44 12.20
CA THR A 43 -20.48 -10.01 12.47
C THR A 43 -19.57 -9.47 11.37
N ILE A 44 -20.01 -8.43 10.66
CA ILE A 44 -19.18 -7.69 9.71
C ILE A 44 -19.03 -6.29 10.32
N LYS A 45 -17.84 -5.94 10.80
CA LYS A 45 -17.62 -4.61 11.37
C LYS A 45 -17.56 -3.61 10.21
N ILE A 46 -18.69 -2.94 9.97
CA ILE A 46 -18.78 -1.83 9.04
C ILE A 46 -18.53 -0.55 9.84
N SER A 47 -17.37 0.06 9.64
CA SER A 47 -17.08 1.40 10.14
C SER A 47 -17.03 2.40 9.00
N ARG A 48 -17.05 3.70 9.30
CA ARG A 48 -16.95 4.77 8.29
C ARG A 48 -15.65 4.73 7.45
N PHE A 49 -14.66 3.92 7.85
CA PHE A 49 -13.35 3.84 7.20
C PHE A 49 -12.92 2.42 6.77
N ARG A 50 -13.58 1.36 7.27
CA ARG A 50 -13.11 -0.03 7.09
C ARG A 50 -14.31 -1.00 7.07
N LEU A 51 -14.25 -1.97 6.16
CA LEU A 51 -14.98 -3.23 6.26
C LEU A 51 -13.98 -4.26 6.81
N ASP A 52 -14.12 -4.60 8.09
CA ASP A 52 -13.27 -5.61 8.72
C ASP A 52 -14.01 -6.95 8.74
N MET A 53 -13.39 -7.96 8.15
CA MET A 53 -13.84 -9.36 8.13
C MET A 53 -13.14 -10.23 9.17
N GLY A 54 -12.27 -9.64 10.01
CA GLY A 54 -11.41 -10.40 10.92
C GLY A 54 -10.48 -11.33 10.15
N GLU A 55 -10.30 -12.54 10.65
CA GLU A 55 -9.51 -13.60 9.99
C GLU A 55 -10.27 -14.34 8.87
N LEU A 56 -11.49 -13.88 8.50
CA LEU A 56 -12.30 -14.55 7.48
C LEU A 56 -11.85 -14.17 6.06
N PRO A 57 -11.79 -15.14 5.12
CA PRO A 57 -11.40 -14.89 3.73
C PRO A 57 -12.50 -14.13 2.96
N ILE A 58 -12.11 -13.21 2.07
CA ILE A 58 -13.03 -12.55 1.12
C ILE A 58 -13.47 -13.59 0.07
N ASN A 59 -14.61 -14.24 0.30
CA ASN A 59 -15.17 -15.22 -0.62
C ASN A 59 -15.94 -14.52 -1.77
N ASN A 60 -15.81 -15.06 -2.99
CA ASN A 60 -16.61 -14.67 -4.17
C ASN A 60 -16.44 -13.22 -4.66
N VAL A 61 -15.22 -12.66 -4.55
CA VAL A 61 -14.84 -11.43 -5.26
C VAL A 61 -14.16 -11.76 -6.59
N ALA A 62 -14.48 -11.03 -7.66
CA ALA A 62 -13.84 -11.24 -8.96
C ALA A 62 -12.32 -10.92 -8.95
N GLY A 63 -11.84 -10.15 -7.96
CA GLY A 63 -10.44 -9.83 -7.76
C GLY A 63 -10.24 -8.63 -6.82
N ILE A 64 -8.99 -8.37 -6.44
CA ILE A 64 -8.59 -7.15 -5.72
C ILE A 64 -8.22 -6.09 -6.76
N LYS A 65 -9.04 -5.05 -6.87
CA LYS A 65 -8.78 -3.96 -7.82
C LYS A 65 -7.84 -2.93 -7.22
N LEU A 66 -6.81 -2.57 -7.99
CA LEU A 66 -6.03 -1.37 -7.77
C LEU A 66 -6.61 -0.23 -8.60
N ILE A 67 -6.46 1.00 -8.12
CA ILE A 67 -6.79 2.20 -8.88
C ILE A 67 -5.60 2.44 -9.82
N GLU A 68 -5.82 2.21 -11.12
CA GLU A 68 -4.79 2.34 -12.16
C GLU A 68 -4.31 3.78 -12.39
N ALA A 69 -5.15 4.75 -12.02
CA ALA A 69 -4.88 6.16 -12.13
C ALA A 69 -5.25 6.85 -10.81
N PRO A 70 -4.34 6.88 -9.82
CA PRO A 70 -4.55 7.68 -8.62
C PRO A 70 -4.91 9.13 -9.01
N THR A 71 -5.97 9.67 -8.43
CA THR A 71 -6.65 10.86 -8.99
C THR A 71 -5.93 12.17 -8.69
N ALA A 72 -5.02 12.19 -7.72
CA ALA A 72 -4.29 13.38 -7.30
C ALA A 72 -2.78 13.14 -7.30
N ASP A 73 -2.02 14.23 -7.28
CA ASP A 73 -0.57 14.20 -7.18
C ASP A 73 -0.10 13.49 -5.90
N GLN A 74 0.99 12.74 -6.01
CA GLN A 74 1.60 11.97 -4.94
C GLN A 74 0.62 11.04 -4.20
N THR A 75 -0.32 10.43 -4.95
CA THR A 75 -1.26 9.44 -4.40
C THR A 75 -0.96 8.04 -4.91
N VAL A 76 -1.47 7.05 -4.16
CA VAL A 76 -1.08 5.65 -4.30
C VAL A 76 -2.29 4.73 -4.26
N SER A 77 -2.19 3.62 -4.98
CA SER A 77 -3.09 2.47 -4.82
C SER A 77 -2.29 1.17 -4.85
N GLY A 78 -2.36 0.38 -3.78
CA GLY A 78 -1.54 -0.82 -3.68
C GLY A 78 -1.51 -1.45 -2.30
N PHE A 79 -0.57 -2.38 -2.13
CA PHE A 79 -0.24 -3.00 -0.86
C PHE A 79 0.66 -2.08 -0.05
N ILE A 80 0.14 -1.56 1.05
CA ILE A 80 0.81 -0.58 1.91
C ILE A 80 1.03 -1.20 3.28
N VAL A 81 2.24 -1.02 3.82
CA VAL A 81 2.64 -1.47 5.16
C VAL A 81 3.23 -0.31 5.95
N GLY A 82 3.04 -0.30 7.26
CA GLY A 82 3.72 0.64 8.16
C GLY A 82 5.13 0.15 8.48
N MET A 83 6.15 0.97 8.21
CA MET A 83 7.56 0.67 8.47
C MET A 83 8.23 1.84 9.21
N THR A 84 9.34 1.58 9.89
CA THR A 84 10.12 2.64 10.55
C THR A 84 11.20 3.17 9.62
N TYR A 85 11.20 4.48 9.37
CA TYR A 85 12.26 5.16 8.62
C TYR A 85 13.50 5.26 9.51
N GLY A 86 14.63 4.79 8.98
CA GLY A 86 15.92 4.80 9.67
C GLY A 86 16.80 6.01 9.37
N GLU A 87 16.38 6.85 8.43
CA GLU A 87 17.03 8.09 8.03
C GLU A 87 16.02 9.09 7.45
N SER A 88 16.52 10.25 7.01
CA SER A 88 15.71 11.23 6.29
C SER A 88 15.31 10.74 4.91
N ILE A 89 14.03 10.44 4.76
CA ILE A 89 13.42 9.91 3.55
C ILE A 89 12.40 10.91 3.03
N ALA A 90 12.41 11.16 1.72
CA ALA A 90 11.39 11.96 1.05
C ALA A 90 10.31 11.05 0.47
N LYS A 91 9.10 11.60 0.32
CA LYS A 91 8.01 10.92 -0.36
C LYS A 91 8.40 10.59 -1.81
N GLY A 92 8.06 9.39 -2.26
CA GLY A 92 8.46 8.85 -3.56
C GLY A 92 9.83 8.17 -3.57
N ASP A 93 10.63 8.27 -2.50
CA ASP A 93 11.94 7.62 -2.49
C ASP A 93 11.82 6.09 -2.45
N LEU A 94 12.69 5.42 -3.21
CA LEU A 94 12.83 3.97 -3.20
C LEU A 94 13.61 3.51 -1.98
N LEU A 95 13.14 2.43 -1.34
CA LEU A 95 13.62 1.98 -0.05
C LEU A 95 14.06 0.52 -0.08
N TYR A 96 15.14 0.21 0.64
CA TYR A 96 15.58 -1.16 0.94
C TYR A 96 15.34 -1.49 2.42
N PHE A 97 15.26 -2.78 2.75
CA PHE A 97 15.16 -3.27 4.11
C PHE A 97 16.56 -3.51 4.68
N LYS A 98 16.87 -2.86 5.80
CA LYS A 98 18.14 -3.03 6.49
C LYS A 98 18.02 -4.06 7.61
N SER A 99 19.16 -4.63 8.00
CA SER A 99 19.27 -5.67 9.04
C SER A 99 18.77 -5.24 10.43
N ASP A 100 18.57 -3.94 10.67
CA ASP A 100 18.02 -3.40 11.92
C ASP A 100 16.48 -3.33 11.95
N GLY A 101 15.81 -3.85 10.91
CA GLY A 101 14.36 -3.89 10.79
C GLY A 101 13.74 -2.55 10.33
N LYS A 102 14.56 -1.59 9.92
CA LYS A 102 14.11 -0.29 9.39
C LYS A 102 14.30 -0.23 7.87
N VAL A 103 13.72 0.82 7.28
CA VAL A 103 13.87 1.13 5.86
C VAL A 103 14.75 2.37 5.66
N TYR A 104 15.57 2.30 4.63
CA TYR A 104 16.56 3.29 4.21
C TYR A 104 16.48 3.44 2.68
N LYS A 105 17.03 4.53 2.12
CA LYS A 105 17.05 4.78 0.68
C LYS A 105 17.85 3.71 -0.04
N ALA A 106 17.24 3.12 -1.06
CA ALA A 106 17.91 2.16 -1.91
C ALA A 106 18.85 2.85 -2.89
N ASP A 107 19.98 2.24 -3.19
CA ASP A 107 20.96 2.79 -4.12
C ASP A 107 21.61 1.68 -4.95
N ALA A 108 21.59 1.83 -6.27
CA ALA A 108 22.12 0.84 -7.21
C ALA A 108 23.65 0.70 -7.15
N ASN A 109 24.39 1.72 -6.71
CA ASN A 109 25.86 1.66 -6.60
C ASN A 109 26.37 1.66 -5.14
N GLY A 110 25.45 1.67 -4.17
CA GLY A 110 25.82 1.62 -2.76
C GLY A 110 26.21 0.21 -2.31
N VAL A 111 26.77 0.08 -1.10
CA VAL A 111 27.20 -1.23 -0.57
C VAL A 111 26.09 -1.77 0.33
N SER A 112 25.45 -2.87 -0.09
CA SER A 112 24.34 -3.49 0.67
C SER A 112 23.15 -2.57 0.89
N THR A 113 22.90 -1.67 -0.07
CA THR A 113 21.78 -0.71 -0.11
C THR A 113 20.70 -1.11 -1.12
N TYR A 114 20.66 -2.39 -1.47
CA TYR A 114 19.76 -3.01 -2.44
C TYR A 114 19.39 -4.42 -1.94
N PRO A 115 18.30 -5.04 -2.41
CA PRO A 115 17.33 -4.56 -3.41
C PRO A 115 16.36 -3.49 -2.87
N ALA A 116 15.92 -2.59 -3.75
CA ALA A 116 14.78 -1.70 -3.51
C ALA A 116 13.48 -2.51 -3.47
N MET A 117 12.77 -2.49 -2.35
CA MET A 117 11.58 -3.29 -2.12
C MET A 117 10.40 -2.49 -1.55
N GLY A 118 10.56 -1.18 -1.39
CA GLY A 118 9.51 -0.28 -0.95
C GLY A 118 9.61 1.09 -1.62
N LEU A 119 8.50 1.82 -1.58
CA LEU A 119 8.42 3.23 -1.99
C LEU A 119 7.81 4.05 -0.85
N ALA A 120 8.46 5.15 -0.50
CA ALA A 120 8.09 6.02 0.62
C ALA A 120 6.80 6.81 0.32
N LEU A 121 5.83 6.79 1.25
CA LEU A 121 4.58 7.53 1.10
C LEU A 121 4.51 8.81 1.94
N ALA A 122 5.59 9.14 2.66
CA ALA A 122 5.70 10.35 3.46
C ALA A 122 7.14 10.88 3.43
N THR A 123 7.30 12.18 3.71
CA THR A 123 8.60 12.79 3.99
C THR A 123 8.78 12.86 5.50
N ALA A 124 9.81 12.21 6.03
CA ALA A 124 10.10 12.20 7.46
C ALA A 124 11.59 11.93 7.74
N SER A 125 12.09 12.44 8.86
CA SER A 125 13.46 12.22 9.32
C SER A 125 13.68 10.88 10.03
N ALA A 126 12.62 10.33 10.63
CA ALA A 126 12.59 9.03 11.30
C ALA A 126 11.13 8.63 11.65
N GLY A 127 10.94 7.43 12.19
CA GLY A 127 9.69 7.00 12.82
C GLY A 127 8.79 6.17 11.89
N SER A 128 7.62 5.78 12.41
CA SER A 128 6.69 4.90 11.69
C SER A 128 5.93 5.67 10.60
N ASN A 129 6.06 5.22 9.36
CA ASN A 129 5.48 5.82 8.17
C ASN A 129 4.98 4.71 7.22
N ASN A 130 4.10 5.07 6.30
CA ASN A 130 3.58 4.13 5.31
C ASN A 130 4.57 3.94 4.16
N VAL A 131 4.69 2.70 3.69
CA VAL A 131 5.52 2.28 2.56
C VAL A 131 4.67 1.44 1.62
N LEU A 132 4.74 1.75 0.32
CA LEU A 132 4.15 0.95 -0.73
C LEU A 132 5.08 -0.22 -1.06
N LEU A 133 4.58 -1.46 -0.99
CA LEU A 133 5.33 -2.66 -1.40
C LEU A 133 5.08 -3.01 -2.87
N ARG A 134 3.85 -2.81 -3.35
CA ARG A 134 3.46 -3.06 -4.74
C ARG A 134 2.17 -2.33 -5.09
N GLY A 135 2.11 -1.69 -6.24
CA GLY A 135 0.91 -0.99 -6.71
C GLY A 135 1.21 0.12 -7.71
N VAL A 136 0.31 1.08 -7.84
CA VAL A 136 0.47 2.28 -8.67
C VAL A 136 0.76 3.47 -7.79
N TYR A 137 1.84 4.19 -8.09
CA TYR A 137 2.16 5.48 -7.50
C TYR A 137 2.18 6.54 -8.60
N ARG A 138 1.57 7.70 -8.31
CA ARG A 138 1.52 8.86 -9.19
C ARG A 138 2.32 9.99 -8.57
N ASP A 139 3.15 10.65 -9.36
CA ASP A 139 3.84 11.89 -8.99
C ASP A 139 4.02 12.75 -10.24
N ASP A 140 3.33 13.88 -10.26
CA ASP A 140 3.25 14.76 -11.43
C ASP A 140 4.51 15.64 -11.58
N THR A 141 5.34 15.71 -10.54
CA THR A 141 6.52 16.60 -10.49
C THR A 141 7.83 15.85 -10.55
N ARG A 142 7.87 14.64 -9.97
CA ARG A 142 9.06 13.80 -9.94
C ARG A 142 9.26 13.03 -11.24
N TYR A 143 8.17 12.63 -11.89
CA TYR A 143 8.23 11.72 -13.03
C TYR A 143 8.04 12.45 -14.36
N ALA A 144 8.87 12.06 -15.32
CA ALA A 144 8.77 12.43 -16.72
C ALA A 144 9.09 11.21 -17.60
N PHE A 145 8.35 10.12 -17.34
CA PHE A 145 8.63 8.81 -17.91
C PHE A 145 8.17 8.69 -19.36
N THR A 146 8.88 7.85 -20.12
CA THR A 146 8.36 7.29 -21.38
C THR A 146 7.39 6.17 -21.02
N VAL A 147 6.14 6.29 -21.47
CA VAL A 147 5.08 5.31 -21.20
C VAL A 147 5.46 3.93 -21.74
N GLY A 148 5.26 2.88 -20.93
CA GLY A 148 5.68 1.51 -21.24
C GLY A 148 7.16 1.22 -21.01
N GLY A 149 7.96 2.24 -20.66
CA GLY A 149 9.37 2.09 -20.33
C GLY A 149 9.59 1.34 -19.02
N VAL A 150 10.66 0.54 -18.98
CA VAL A 150 11.12 -0.13 -17.75
C VAL A 150 11.76 0.91 -16.83
N VAL A 151 11.44 0.82 -15.54
CA VAL A 151 12.01 1.69 -14.52
C VAL A 151 12.97 0.87 -13.65
N TYR A 152 14.18 1.38 -13.50
CA TYR A 152 15.28 0.77 -12.76
C TYR A 152 15.58 1.56 -11.48
N LEU A 153 16.20 0.89 -10.51
CA LEU A 153 16.87 1.57 -9.39
C LEU A 153 18.01 2.44 -9.92
N SER A 154 18.07 3.69 -9.47
CA SER A 154 19.12 4.63 -9.85
C SER A 154 20.36 4.50 -8.96
N THR A 155 21.51 4.98 -9.46
CA THR A 155 22.75 5.17 -8.69
C THR A 155 22.73 6.44 -7.83
N THR A 156 21.59 7.15 -7.81
CA THR A 156 21.32 8.22 -6.85
C THR A 156 20.35 7.66 -5.82
N ALA A 157 20.81 7.57 -4.57
CA ALA A 157 20.06 7.01 -3.46
C ALA A 157 18.60 7.49 -3.39
N GLY A 158 17.67 6.55 -3.32
CA GLY A 158 16.24 6.77 -3.21
C GLY A 158 15.55 7.13 -4.52
N THR A 159 16.24 7.09 -5.66
CA THR A 159 15.65 7.50 -6.95
C THR A 159 15.57 6.39 -7.96
N GLU A 160 14.85 6.67 -9.04
CA GLU A 160 14.52 5.76 -10.12
C GLU A 160 14.89 6.37 -11.46
N THR A 161 15.13 5.53 -12.45
CA THR A 161 15.57 5.96 -13.79
C THR A 161 15.02 5.03 -14.86
N GLN A 162 14.81 5.55 -16.08
CA GLN A 162 14.54 4.71 -17.27
C GLN A 162 15.81 4.37 -18.07
N THR A 163 16.97 4.87 -17.63
CA THR A 163 18.27 4.50 -18.17
C THR A 163 18.88 3.44 -17.26
N GLN A 164 19.08 2.23 -17.80
CA GLN A 164 19.71 1.14 -17.06
C GLN A 164 21.11 1.54 -16.54
N PRO A 165 21.41 1.33 -15.25
CA PRO A 165 22.77 1.45 -14.73
C PRO A 165 23.74 0.53 -15.49
N ALA A 166 24.92 1.05 -15.83
CA ALA A 166 25.84 0.39 -16.77
C ALA A 166 27.30 0.31 -16.29
N ALA A 167 27.67 0.94 -15.16
CA ALA A 167 29.04 0.85 -14.67
C ALA A 167 29.30 -0.50 -14.02
N THR A 168 30.58 -0.88 -13.93
CA THR A 168 31.00 -2.11 -13.26
C THR A 168 30.54 -2.11 -11.80
N ASN A 169 29.97 -3.22 -11.34
CA ASN A 169 29.34 -3.41 -10.03
C ASN A 169 28.07 -2.59 -9.75
N ASP A 170 27.58 -1.77 -10.69
CA ASP A 170 26.25 -1.17 -10.54
C ASP A 170 25.18 -2.27 -10.60
N VAL A 171 24.21 -2.17 -9.69
CA VAL A 171 23.09 -3.08 -9.62
C VAL A 171 22.02 -2.68 -10.63
N ILE A 172 21.72 -3.59 -11.54
CA ILE A 172 20.56 -3.53 -12.43
C ILE A 172 19.41 -4.23 -11.73
N GLN A 173 18.51 -3.43 -11.17
CA GLN A 173 17.26 -3.91 -10.59
C GLN A 173 16.09 -3.18 -11.24
N VAL A 174 15.13 -3.96 -11.77
CA VAL A 174 13.85 -3.42 -12.23
C VAL A 174 12.92 -3.22 -11.04
N VAL A 175 12.39 -2.02 -10.91
CA VAL A 175 11.49 -1.63 -9.80
C VAL A 175 10.04 -1.48 -10.25
N GLY A 176 9.80 -1.35 -11.56
CA GLY A 176 8.46 -1.25 -12.12
C GLY A 176 8.43 -0.91 -13.60
N ILE A 177 7.23 -0.59 -14.09
CA ILE A 177 6.98 -0.16 -15.47
C ILE A 177 6.18 1.14 -15.42
N ALA A 178 6.53 2.11 -16.28
CA ALA A 178 5.79 3.35 -16.41
C ALA A 178 4.43 3.10 -17.08
N THR A 179 3.34 3.28 -16.34
CA THR A 179 1.97 3.19 -16.90
C THR A 179 1.52 4.49 -17.54
N HIS A 180 2.22 5.59 -17.24
CA HIS A 180 2.06 6.91 -17.84
C HIS A 180 3.33 7.75 -17.59
N ALA A 181 3.38 8.97 -18.11
CA ALA A 181 4.50 9.89 -17.90
C ALA A 181 4.71 10.27 -16.42
N ASP A 182 3.62 10.27 -15.64
CA ASP A 182 3.55 10.66 -14.23
C ASP A 182 3.26 9.47 -13.29
N ARG A 183 3.29 8.23 -13.80
CA ARG A 183 2.86 7.04 -13.05
C ARG A 183 3.75 5.84 -13.28
N ILE A 184 4.01 5.14 -12.19
CA ILE A 184 4.71 3.85 -12.19
C ILE A 184 3.80 2.77 -11.59
N TYR A 185 3.73 1.61 -12.25
CA TYR A 185 3.34 0.38 -11.60
C TYR A 185 4.58 -0.19 -10.89
N PHE A 186 4.68 0.11 -9.60
CA PHE A 186 5.75 -0.34 -8.72
C PHE A 186 5.53 -1.82 -8.36
N ASN A 187 6.47 -2.65 -8.78
CA ASN A 187 6.47 -4.09 -8.54
C ASN A 187 7.92 -4.58 -8.56
N PRO A 188 8.73 -4.24 -7.54
CA PRO A 188 10.14 -4.61 -7.51
C PRO A 188 10.29 -6.12 -7.37
N SER A 189 11.34 -6.66 -8.00
CA SER A 189 11.86 -8.01 -7.70
C SER A 189 13.03 -7.89 -6.73
N ALA A 190 13.21 -8.90 -5.88
CA ALA A 190 14.43 -9.04 -5.08
C ALA A 190 15.62 -9.51 -5.92
N ASP A 191 15.36 -10.06 -7.12
CA ASP A 191 16.40 -10.44 -8.07
C ASP A 191 17.03 -9.20 -8.72
N TYR A 192 18.35 -9.21 -8.82
CA TYR A 192 19.11 -8.18 -9.49
C TYR A 192 20.35 -8.79 -10.16
N ILE A 193 20.91 -8.05 -11.12
CA ILE A 193 22.11 -8.42 -11.85
C ILE A 193 23.13 -7.30 -11.67
N THR A 194 24.41 -7.63 -11.59
CA THR A 194 25.49 -6.63 -11.65
C THR A 194 26.28 -6.79 -12.94
N HIS A 195 26.78 -5.68 -13.47
CA HIS A 195 27.82 -5.76 -14.48
C HIS A 195 29.12 -6.26 -13.85
N VAL A 196 29.73 -7.28 -14.47
CA VAL A 196 31.09 -7.76 -14.18
C VAL A 196 32.12 -6.91 -14.90
#